data_AF-A0A9X1RR03-F1
#
_entry.id   AF-A0A9X1RR03-F1
#
_cell.length_a   1.000
_cell.length_b   1.000
_cell.length_c   1.000
_cell.angle_alpha   90.00
_cell.angle_beta   90.00
_cell.angle_gamma   90.00
#
_symmetry.space_group_name_H-M   'P 1'
#
loop_
_entity.id
_entity.type
_entity.pdbx_description
1 polymer ?
#
loop_
_entity_poly.entity_id
_entity_poly.type
_entity_poly.pdbx_seq_one_letter_code
_entity_poly.pdbx_strand_id
1 'polypeptide(L)'
;MELADDTLAAITLMLSGERLGTFLTLAGSPRPAIALHQQTLQVAGTLMCVTAVVEIALRNTICDHLTHHFGTADWLRDPPAPFGWRAQEKTRIGEALASAQRAAYTKMDTAQKRAIDDRLFRNGVPAGLTHERHAKIRQQSLAVPNGQVIAQLTLYFWKRLFSIEYESSLWRTVLKRVFPDKTLRRADVAIQLERIYQTRNRIAHHEPVYGHRLHDTLEAIDFIITRLGQHTPCHATPLAQLLAGEWQTLSAQAKGLRTSIDAMSQASSTLPTEPRALAATVVADQL
;
A
#
# COMPACT_ATOMS: atom_id res chain seq x y z
N MET A 1 -4.79 -14.02 -29.44
CA MET A 1 -5.41 -15.32 -29.10
C MET A 1 -6.90 -15.07 -28.99
N GLU A 2 -7.68 -15.44 -30.01
CA GLU A 2 -9.14 -15.35 -29.95
C GLU A 2 -9.63 -16.38 -28.93
N LEU A 3 -10.27 -15.92 -27.85
CA LEU A 3 -10.90 -16.80 -26.87
C LEU A 3 -12.21 -17.31 -27.47
N ALA A 4 -12.41 -18.62 -27.53
CA ALA A 4 -13.70 -19.20 -27.90
C ALA A 4 -14.79 -18.72 -26.94
N ASP A 5 -16.04 -18.63 -27.41
CA ASP A 5 -17.15 -18.02 -26.63
C ASP A 5 -17.45 -18.80 -25.33
N ASP A 6 -17.33 -20.12 -25.34
CA ASP A 6 -17.45 -20.96 -24.15
C ASP A 6 -16.36 -20.64 -23.11
N THR A 7 -15.15 -20.34 -23.58
CA THR A 7 -14.02 -19.93 -22.72
C THR A 7 -14.28 -18.55 -22.12
N LEU A 8 -14.86 -17.63 -22.89
CA LEU A 8 -15.22 -16.29 -22.43
C LEU A 8 -16.29 -16.32 -21.34
N ALA A 9 -17.31 -17.18 -21.50
CA ALA A 9 -18.35 -17.38 -20.50
C ALA A 9 -17.78 -17.96 -19.19
N ALA A 10 -16.91 -18.96 -19.28
CA ALA A 10 -16.23 -19.53 -18.12
C ALA A 10 -15.37 -18.50 -17.38
N ILE A 11 -14.58 -17.68 -18.10
CA ILE A 11 -13.77 -16.61 -17.50
C ILE A 11 -14.64 -15.55 -16.81
N THR A 12 -15.77 -15.18 -17.43
CA THR A 12 -16.72 -14.23 -16.85
C THR A 12 -17.32 -14.74 -15.54
N LEU A 13 -17.58 -16.05 -15.43
CA LEU A 13 -18.06 -16.65 -14.19
C LEU A 13 -16.99 -16.62 -13.08
N MET A 14 -15.72 -16.80 -13.44
CA MET A 14 -14.59 -16.77 -12.49
C MET A 14 -14.30 -15.35 -11.97
N LEU A 15 -14.41 -14.34 -12.83
CA LEU A 15 -14.26 -12.93 -12.47
C LEU A 15 -15.62 -12.41 -12.00
N SER A 16 -15.88 -12.52 -10.69
CA SER A 16 -17.19 -12.19 -10.09
C SER A 16 -17.84 -10.92 -10.69
N GLY A 17 -19.17 -10.93 -10.80
CA GLY A 17 -19.93 -9.83 -11.40
C GLY A 17 -19.65 -8.47 -10.77
N GLU A 18 -19.31 -8.40 -9.48
CA GLU A 18 -18.91 -7.17 -8.80
C GLU A 18 -17.56 -6.61 -9.31
N ARG A 19 -16.61 -7.48 -9.65
CA ARG A 19 -15.28 -7.10 -10.14
C ARG A 19 -15.30 -6.71 -11.61
N LEU A 20 -16.08 -7.43 -12.42
CA LEU A 20 -16.19 -7.16 -13.85
C LEU A 20 -17.25 -6.10 -14.17
N GLY A 21 -18.23 -5.88 -13.29
CA GLY A 21 -19.38 -5.00 -13.52
C GLY A 21 -18.99 -3.56 -13.89
N THR A 22 -17.99 -3.01 -13.19
CA THR A 22 -17.47 -1.66 -13.52
C THR A 22 -16.91 -1.61 -14.95
N PHE A 23 -16.19 -2.65 -15.38
CA PHE A 23 -15.61 -2.71 -16.71
C PHE A 23 -16.64 -3.05 -17.78
N LEU A 24 -17.67 -3.86 -17.46
CA LEU A 24 -18.80 -4.12 -18.36
C LEU A 24 -19.57 -2.85 -18.67
N THR A 25 -19.84 -2.00 -17.67
CA THR A 25 -20.49 -0.70 -17.88
C THR A 25 -19.68 0.20 -18.82
N LEU A 26 -18.35 0.16 -18.75
CA LEU A 26 -17.48 0.96 -19.63
C LEU A 26 -17.32 0.36 -21.03
N ALA A 27 -17.24 -0.97 -21.13
CA ALA A 27 -16.88 -1.68 -22.35
C ALA A 27 -18.08 -2.12 -23.21
N GLY A 28 -19.29 -2.18 -22.62
CA GLY A 28 -20.52 -2.62 -23.29
C GLY A 28 -20.59 -4.12 -23.61
N SER A 29 -19.49 -4.87 -23.54
CA SER A 29 -19.45 -6.31 -23.79
C SER A 29 -18.39 -7.04 -22.94
N PRO A 30 -18.54 -8.37 -22.70
CA PRO A 30 -17.64 -9.12 -21.82
C PRO A 30 -16.18 -9.16 -22.28
N ARG A 31 -15.92 -9.31 -23.58
CA ARG A 31 -14.55 -9.48 -24.10
C ARG A 31 -13.67 -8.23 -23.86
N PRO A 32 -14.08 -7.00 -24.24
CA PRO A 32 -13.30 -5.81 -23.94
C PRO A 32 -13.29 -5.47 -22.44
N ALA A 33 -14.34 -5.83 -21.67
CA ALA A 33 -14.33 -5.69 -20.21
C ALA A 33 -13.25 -6.55 -19.55
N ILE A 34 -13.09 -7.80 -19.97
CA ILE A 34 -12.04 -8.71 -19.48
C ILE A 34 -10.66 -8.19 -19.87
N ALA A 35 -10.48 -7.72 -21.10
CA ALA A 35 -9.22 -7.12 -21.53
C ALA A 35 -8.84 -5.89 -20.67
N LEU A 36 -9.81 -5.00 -20.41
CA LEU A 36 -9.62 -3.81 -19.59
C LEU A 36 -9.32 -4.14 -18.13
N HIS A 37 -9.98 -5.16 -17.59
CA HIS A 37 -9.69 -5.71 -16.26
C HIS A 37 -8.23 -6.19 -16.18
N GLN A 38 -7.77 -6.98 -17.16
CA GLN A 38 -6.39 -7.48 -17.18
C GLN A 38 -5.36 -6.36 -17.32
N GLN A 39 -5.61 -5.36 -18.17
CA GLN A 39 -4.75 -4.18 -18.26
C GLN A 39 -4.68 -3.41 -16.92
N THR A 40 -5.81 -3.28 -16.22
CA THR A 40 -5.85 -2.64 -14.90
C THR A 40 -5.02 -3.43 -13.87
N LEU A 41 -5.08 -4.76 -13.88
CA LEU A 41 -4.25 -5.61 -13.02
C LEU A 41 -2.76 -5.50 -13.33
N GLN A 42 -2.37 -5.41 -14.61
CA GLN A 42 -0.99 -5.22 -15.01
C GLN A 42 -0.43 -3.89 -14.48
N VAL A 43 -1.18 -2.79 -14.66
CA VAL A 43 -0.84 -1.48 -14.08
C VAL A 43 -0.71 -1.57 -12.56
N ALA A 44 -1.66 -2.24 -11.89
CA ALA A 44 -1.64 -2.40 -10.45
C ALA A 44 -0.41 -3.17 -9.96
N GLY A 45 0.01 -4.22 -10.67
CA GLY A 45 1.21 -4.99 -10.37
C GLY A 45 2.47 -4.13 -10.43
N THR A 46 2.69 -3.41 -11.53
CA THR A 46 3.86 -2.51 -11.66
C THR A 46 3.79 -1.36 -10.65
N LEU A 47 2.60 -0.80 -10.39
CA LEU A 47 2.41 0.26 -9.40
C LEU A 47 2.79 -0.20 -7.98
N MET A 48 2.46 -1.44 -7.60
CA MET A 48 2.86 -2.02 -6.31
C MET A 48 4.37 -2.15 -6.20
N CYS A 49 5.07 -2.57 -7.27
CA CYS A 49 6.53 -2.64 -7.29
C CYS A 49 7.17 -1.27 -7.06
N VAL A 50 6.73 -0.25 -7.82
CA VAL A 50 7.23 1.13 -7.68
C VAL A 50 6.94 1.67 -6.28
N THR A 51 5.72 1.45 -5.78
CA THR A 51 5.31 1.90 -4.43
C THR A 51 6.16 1.26 -3.34
N ALA A 52 6.53 -0.02 -3.46
CA ALA A 52 7.36 -0.70 -2.47
C ALA A 52 8.75 -0.08 -2.36
N VAL A 53 9.39 0.24 -3.49
CA VAL A 53 10.71 0.91 -3.50
C VAL A 53 10.61 2.31 -2.91
N VAL A 54 9.58 3.07 -3.29
CA VAL A 54 9.31 4.41 -2.72
C VAL A 54 9.09 4.33 -1.20
N GLU A 55 8.31 3.37 -0.72
CA GLU A 55 8.05 3.15 0.71
C GLU A 55 9.35 2.85 1.47
N ILE A 56 10.21 1.97 0.93
CA ILE A 56 11.50 1.64 1.53
C ILE A 56 12.42 2.87 1.59
N ALA A 57 12.54 3.61 0.49
CA ALA A 57 13.39 4.80 0.42
C ALA A 57 12.90 5.88 1.40
N LEU A 58 11.60 6.16 1.41
CA LEU A 58 10.97 7.11 2.32
C LEU A 58 11.21 6.71 3.78
N ARG A 59 10.91 5.46 4.13
CA ARG A 59 11.09 4.92 5.47
C ARG A 59 12.54 5.07 5.92
N ASN A 60 13.48 4.60 5.11
CA ASN A 60 14.89 4.60 5.49
C ASN A 60 15.40 6.04 5.69
N THR A 61 14.97 6.98 4.83
CA THR A 61 15.30 8.40 4.98
C THR A 61 14.72 8.99 6.27
N ILE A 62 13.46 8.68 6.60
CA ILE A 62 12.84 9.09 7.86
C ILE A 62 13.60 8.50 9.05
N CYS A 63 13.88 7.19 9.03
CA CYS A 63 14.59 6.51 10.11
C CYS A 63 15.98 7.09 10.35
N ASP A 64 16.72 7.38 9.29
CA ASP A 64 18.04 8.00 9.39
C ASP A 64 17.97 9.37 10.08
N HIS A 65 17.07 10.25 9.62
CA HIS A 65 16.89 11.56 10.23
C HIS A 65 16.39 11.50 11.68
N LEU A 66 15.45 10.60 12.00
CA LEU A 66 14.96 10.43 13.37
C LEU A 66 16.04 9.87 14.30
N THR A 67 16.87 8.93 13.82
CA THR A 67 17.99 8.37 14.59
C THR A 67 19.00 9.45 14.93
N HIS A 68 19.38 10.28 13.96
CA HIS A 68 20.28 11.41 14.19
C HIS A 68 19.65 12.49 15.08
N HIS A 69 18.36 12.79 14.92
CA HIS A 69 17.68 13.81 15.70
C HIS A 69 17.53 13.44 17.17
N PHE A 70 17.15 12.19 17.46
CA PHE A 70 16.97 11.71 18.83
C PHE A 70 18.26 11.20 19.47
N GLY A 71 19.32 10.96 18.70
CA GLY A 71 20.61 10.51 19.23
C GLY A 71 20.61 9.09 19.81
N THR A 72 19.60 8.28 19.48
CA THR A 72 19.48 6.89 19.91
C THR A 72 18.93 6.04 18.77
N ALA A 73 19.39 4.80 18.63
CA ALA A 73 18.81 3.85 17.69
C ALA A 73 17.43 3.34 18.14
N ASP A 74 17.10 3.46 19.43
CA ASP A 74 15.88 2.96 20.08
C ASP A 74 14.70 3.95 20.08
N TRP A 75 14.81 5.07 19.36
CA TRP A 75 13.81 6.15 19.32
C TRP A 75 12.38 5.69 18.99
N LEU A 76 12.23 4.57 18.27
CA LEU A 76 10.91 4.04 17.93
C LEU A 76 10.19 3.49 19.16
N ARG A 77 10.90 2.80 20.05
CA ARG A 77 10.34 2.17 21.26
C ARG A 77 10.42 3.08 22.47
N ASP A 78 11.53 3.79 22.60
CA ASP A 78 11.84 4.66 23.72
C ASP A 78 12.37 6.02 23.20
N PRO A 79 11.48 6.88 22.67
CA PRO A 79 11.88 8.21 22.24
C PRO A 79 12.32 9.09 23.41
N PRO A 80 13.39 9.88 23.26
CA PRO A 80 13.79 10.87 24.26
C PRO A 80 12.71 11.94 24.49
N ALA A 81 12.57 12.39 25.74
CA ALA A 81 11.72 13.51 26.11
C ALA A 81 12.16 14.82 25.40
N PRO A 82 11.23 15.75 25.10
CA PRO A 82 9.80 15.72 25.43
C PRO A 82 8.93 14.97 24.41
N PHE A 83 9.52 14.31 23.41
CA PHE A 83 8.74 13.61 22.38
C PHE A 83 8.09 12.34 22.94
N GLY A 84 6.86 12.07 22.50
CA GLY A 84 6.15 10.85 22.83
C GLY A 84 5.15 10.49 21.75
N TRP A 85 5.07 9.20 21.42
CA TRP A 85 4.09 8.67 20.48
C TRP A 85 2.66 8.83 20.99
N ARG A 86 1.73 9.13 20.07
CA ARG A 86 0.30 9.07 20.38
C ARG A 86 -0.16 7.62 20.50
N ALA A 87 -1.36 7.43 21.05
CA ALA A 87 -1.91 6.10 21.32
C ALA A 87 -1.95 5.20 20.08
N GLN A 88 -2.32 5.77 18.92
CA GLN A 88 -2.38 5.02 17.66
C GLN A 88 -1.00 4.50 17.24
N GLU A 89 0.03 5.35 17.23
CA GLU A 89 1.40 4.93 16.89
C GLU A 89 1.95 3.94 17.92
N LYS A 90 1.69 4.13 19.21
CA LYS A 90 2.07 3.16 20.26
C LYS A 90 1.51 1.77 19.98
N THR A 91 0.23 1.68 19.64
CA THR A 91 -0.41 0.40 19.28
C THR A 91 0.26 -0.22 18.06
N ARG A 92 0.50 0.55 17.00
CA ARG A 92 1.16 0.05 15.78
C ARG A 92 2.59 -0.42 16.03
N ILE A 93 3.35 0.28 16.86
CA ILE A 93 4.71 -0.10 17.26
C ILE A 93 4.66 -1.42 18.07
N GLY A 94 3.69 -1.57 18.98
CA GLY A 94 3.48 -2.80 19.72
C GLY A 94 3.10 -4.00 18.83
N GLU A 95 2.20 -3.80 17.87
CA GLU A 95 1.83 -4.81 16.86
C GLU A 95 3.04 -5.21 15.99
N ALA A 96 3.84 -4.23 15.55
CA ALA A 96 5.05 -4.45 14.77
C ALA A 96 6.10 -5.24 15.58
N LEU A 97 6.28 -4.92 16.86
CA LEU A 97 7.17 -5.65 17.76
C LEU A 97 6.72 -7.11 17.92
N ALA A 98 5.43 -7.33 18.20
CA ALA A 98 4.86 -8.68 18.31
C ALA A 98 4.99 -9.46 17.00
N SER A 99 4.83 -8.81 15.84
CA SER A 99 5.06 -9.42 14.52
C SER A 99 6.53 -9.82 14.33
N ALA A 100 7.46 -8.93 14.67
CA ALA A 100 8.88 -9.20 14.54
C ALA A 100 9.35 -10.33 15.47
N GLN A 101 8.84 -10.38 16.70
CA GLN A 101 9.07 -11.47 17.66
C GLN A 101 8.53 -12.81 17.14
N ARG A 102 7.32 -12.84 16.56
CA ARG A 102 6.77 -14.04 15.90
C ARG A 102 7.66 -14.50 14.74
N ALA A 103 8.08 -13.58 13.88
CA ALA A 103 8.94 -13.89 12.74
C ALA A 103 10.30 -14.46 13.17
N ALA A 104 10.90 -13.91 14.25
CA ALA A 104 12.12 -14.45 14.83
C ALA A 104 11.89 -15.84 15.44
N TYR A 105 10.79 -16.04 16.17
CA TYR A 105 10.45 -17.31 16.81
C TYR A 105 10.20 -18.44 15.80
N THR A 106 9.56 -18.16 14.65
CA THR A 106 9.31 -19.15 13.59
C THR A 106 10.61 -19.71 13.01
N LYS A 107 11.69 -18.93 13.02
CA LYS A 107 13.01 -19.35 12.51
C LYS A 107 13.80 -20.20 13.52
N MET A 108 13.30 -20.37 14.74
CA MET A 108 14.02 -21.09 15.79
C MET A 108 13.80 -22.61 15.74
N ASP A 109 14.87 -23.34 16.02
CA ASP A 109 14.82 -24.78 16.22
C ASP A 109 14.31 -25.17 17.62
N THR A 110 14.17 -26.47 17.86
CA THR A 110 13.68 -27.02 19.12
C THR A 110 14.63 -26.76 20.29
N ALA A 111 15.95 -26.76 20.06
CA ALA A 111 16.95 -26.54 21.11
C ALA A 111 16.94 -25.09 21.60
N GLN A 112 16.85 -24.13 20.68
CA GLN A 112 16.72 -22.71 20.97
C GLN A 112 15.43 -22.41 21.74
N LYS A 113 14.31 -23.04 21.35
CA LYS A 113 13.04 -22.90 22.07
C LYS A 113 13.11 -23.46 23.49
N ARG A 114 13.82 -24.58 23.69
CA ARG A 114 14.06 -25.16 25.02
C ARG A 114 14.93 -24.25 25.88
N ALA A 115 16.00 -23.67 25.33
CA ALA A 115 16.86 -22.73 26.05
C ALA A 115 16.09 -21.49 26.54
N ILE A 116 15.07 -21.03 25.79
CA ILE A 116 14.17 -19.97 26.25
C ILE A 116 13.36 -20.45 27.46
N ASP A 117 12.83 -21.66 27.43
CA ASP A 117 12.07 -22.21 28.57
C ASP A 117 12.93 -22.32 29.82
N ASP A 118 14.15 -22.85 29.68
CA ASP A 118 15.08 -23.00 30.81
C ASP A 118 15.40 -21.63 31.45
N ARG A 119 15.45 -20.57 30.64
CA ARG A 119 15.63 -19.19 31.12
C ARG A 119 14.38 -18.60 31.78
N LEU A 120 13.20 -18.86 31.21
CA LEU A 120 11.93 -18.25 31.65
C LEU A 120 11.29 -18.99 32.83
N PHE A 121 11.45 -20.30 32.89
CA PHE A 121 10.77 -21.19 33.82
C PHE A 121 11.80 -21.94 34.67
N ARG A 122 12.33 -21.27 35.70
CA ARG A 122 13.35 -21.85 36.61
C ARG A 122 12.93 -23.20 37.23
N ASN A 123 11.64 -23.42 37.42
CA ASN A 123 11.07 -24.64 38.00
C ASN A 123 10.34 -25.53 36.97
N GLY A 124 10.64 -25.36 35.68
CA GLY A 124 9.95 -26.04 34.59
C GLY A 124 8.64 -25.35 34.15
N VAL A 125 8.18 -25.70 32.96
CA VAL A 125 6.98 -25.11 32.35
C VAL A 125 5.73 -25.51 33.17
N PRO A 126 4.88 -24.54 33.58
CA PRO A 126 3.67 -24.84 34.36
C PRO A 126 2.72 -25.81 33.65
N ALA A 127 2.24 -26.84 34.37
CA ALA A 127 1.41 -27.92 33.81
C ALA A 127 0.05 -27.46 33.21
N GLY A 128 -0.43 -26.27 33.56
CA GLY A 128 -1.69 -25.70 33.03
C GLY A 128 -1.50 -24.70 31.88
N LEU A 129 -0.28 -24.55 31.35
CA LEU A 129 0.01 -23.56 30.31
C LEU A 129 -0.42 -24.08 28.94
N THR A 130 -1.36 -23.40 28.29
CA THR A 130 -1.76 -23.76 26.92
C THR A 130 -0.60 -23.54 25.94
N HIS A 131 -0.57 -24.32 24.85
CA HIS A 131 0.48 -24.18 23.83
C HIS A 131 0.55 -22.74 23.27
N GLU A 132 -0.59 -22.11 23.01
CA GLU A 132 -0.64 -20.74 22.50
C GLU A 132 -0.04 -19.74 23.49
N ARG A 133 -0.39 -19.86 24.78
CA ARG A 133 0.13 -18.96 25.82
C ARG A 133 1.62 -19.20 26.04
N HIS A 134 2.07 -20.45 25.97
CA HIS A 134 3.49 -20.80 26.04
C HIS A 134 4.28 -20.19 24.88
N ALA A 135 3.79 -20.33 23.65
CA ALA A 135 4.41 -19.73 22.48
C ALA A 135 4.47 -18.20 22.59
N LYS A 136 3.39 -17.56 23.07
CA LYS A 136 3.34 -16.11 23.25
C LYS A 136 4.36 -15.62 24.29
N ILE A 137 4.49 -16.31 25.42
CA ILE A 137 5.49 -16.00 26.45
C ILE A 137 6.91 -16.10 25.87
N ARG A 138 7.21 -17.18 25.13
CA ARG A 138 8.52 -17.34 24.46
C ARG A 138 8.78 -16.18 23.49
N GLN A 139 7.83 -15.87 22.62
CA GLN A 139 7.94 -14.77 21.64
C GLN A 139 8.21 -13.43 22.31
N GLN A 140 7.46 -13.10 23.36
CA GLN A 140 7.61 -11.83 24.09
C GLN A 140 8.98 -11.68 24.77
N SER A 141 9.63 -12.80 25.10
CA SER A 141 10.98 -12.80 25.69
C SER A 141 12.12 -12.58 24.68
N LEU A 142 11.82 -12.57 23.38
CA LEU A 142 12.81 -12.37 22.34
C LEU A 142 13.15 -10.89 22.22
N ALA A 143 14.44 -10.59 22.34
CA ALA A 143 14.98 -9.29 21.99
C ALA A 143 15.08 -9.19 20.47
N VAL A 144 14.45 -8.16 19.91
CA VAL A 144 14.40 -7.92 18.47
C VAL A 144 15.00 -6.53 18.17
N PRO A 145 15.93 -6.40 17.21
CA PRO A 145 16.49 -5.10 16.81
C PRO A 145 15.43 -4.16 16.24
N ASN A 146 15.57 -2.84 16.42
CA ASN A 146 14.60 -1.87 15.88
C ASN A 146 14.44 -1.98 14.38
N GLY A 147 15.51 -2.26 13.63
CA GLY A 147 15.42 -2.46 12.18
C GLY A 147 14.40 -3.54 11.79
N GLN A 148 14.28 -4.60 12.60
CA GLN A 148 13.28 -5.65 12.36
C GLN A 148 11.86 -5.17 12.71
N VAL A 149 11.70 -4.34 13.76
CA VAL A 149 10.40 -3.73 14.10
C VAL A 149 9.97 -2.73 13.02
N ILE A 150 10.88 -1.88 12.56
CA ILE A 150 10.71 -0.91 11.48
C ILE A 150 10.25 -1.62 10.19
N ALA A 151 10.81 -2.80 9.91
CA ALA A 151 10.42 -3.61 8.76
C ALA A 151 8.99 -4.19 8.84
N GLN A 152 8.39 -4.27 10.03
CA GLN A 152 7.00 -4.72 10.21
C GLN A 152 5.98 -3.56 10.14
N LEU A 153 6.43 -2.31 10.09
CA LEU A 153 5.55 -1.15 9.95
C LEU A 153 5.18 -0.92 8.49
N THR A 154 3.89 -0.70 8.24
CA THR A 154 3.36 -0.42 6.90
C THR A 154 3.46 1.06 6.54
N LEU A 155 3.31 1.40 5.25
CA LEU A 155 3.19 2.77 4.75
C LEU A 155 2.25 3.67 5.56
N TYR A 156 1.18 3.10 6.14
CA TYR A 156 0.26 3.83 6.99
C TYR A 156 0.98 4.57 8.14
N PHE A 157 1.90 3.87 8.82
CA PHE A 157 2.66 4.44 9.93
C PHE A 157 3.52 5.61 9.44
N TRP A 158 4.22 5.42 8.33
CA TRP A 158 5.14 6.43 7.78
C TRP A 158 4.41 7.68 7.28
N LYS A 159 3.27 7.54 6.59
CA LYS A 159 2.45 8.71 6.21
C LYS A 159 1.88 9.43 7.42
N ARG A 160 1.59 8.71 8.51
CA ARG A 160 0.98 9.29 9.72
C ARG A 160 1.89 10.32 10.37
N LEU A 161 3.21 10.15 10.24
CA LEU A 161 4.18 11.08 10.81
C LEU A 161 4.12 12.49 10.18
N PHE A 162 3.52 12.60 8.99
CA PHE A 162 3.28 13.88 8.30
C PHE A 162 1.90 14.47 8.59
N SER A 163 1.14 13.94 9.55
CA SER A 163 -0.14 14.51 9.94
C SER A 163 0.03 15.84 10.70
N ILE A 164 -1.06 16.62 10.77
CA ILE A 164 -1.09 17.86 11.55
C ILE A 164 -0.74 17.64 13.03
N GLU A 165 -1.05 16.46 13.56
CA GLU A 165 -0.81 16.08 14.95
C GLU A 165 0.68 16.00 15.33
N TYR A 166 1.53 15.79 14.33
CA TYR A 166 2.98 15.73 14.44
C TYR A 166 3.68 16.96 13.86
N GLU A 167 2.93 18.04 13.57
CA GLU A 167 3.51 19.22 12.93
C GLU A 167 4.57 19.90 13.80
N SER A 168 4.27 20.15 15.07
CA SER A 168 5.20 20.80 16.00
C SER A 168 6.32 19.87 16.46
N SER A 169 6.03 18.59 16.67
CA SER A 169 6.93 17.64 17.31
C SER A 169 7.86 16.90 16.35
N LEU A 170 7.44 16.65 15.11
CA LEU A 170 8.25 15.95 14.10
C LEU A 170 8.48 16.78 12.84
N TRP A 171 7.45 17.40 12.25
CA TRP A 171 7.64 18.14 10.99
C TRP A 171 8.60 19.31 11.12
N ARG A 172 8.32 20.23 12.05
CA ARG A 172 9.13 21.44 12.26
C ARG A 172 10.53 21.15 12.79
N THR A 173 10.72 20.01 13.46
CA THR A 173 11.97 19.65 14.13
C THR A 173 12.90 18.82 13.26
N VAL A 174 12.36 17.82 12.53
CA VAL A 174 13.17 16.81 11.84
C VAL A 174 12.64 16.42 10.47
N LEU A 175 11.35 16.14 10.29
CA LEU A 175 10.83 15.61 9.01
C LEU A 175 10.88 16.62 7.86
N LYS A 176 10.99 17.93 8.15
CA LYS A 176 11.27 18.92 7.10
C LYS A 176 12.59 18.65 6.39
N ARG A 177 13.55 17.96 7.02
CA ARG A 177 14.84 17.57 6.41
C ARG A 177 14.72 16.41 5.42
N VAL A 178 13.68 15.57 5.56
CA VAL A 178 13.33 14.52 4.60
C VAL A 178 12.92 15.14 3.25
N PHE A 179 12.30 16.32 3.28
CA PHE A 179 11.88 17.11 2.11
C PHE A 179 12.40 18.55 2.21
N PRO A 180 13.70 18.77 1.93
CA PRO A 180 14.39 20.00 2.30
C PRO A 180 14.14 21.18 1.33
N ASP A 181 13.33 20.99 0.29
CA ASP A 181 12.78 22.10 -0.52
C ASP A 181 11.95 23.04 0.37
N LYS A 182 12.39 24.30 0.48
CA LYS A 182 11.80 25.32 1.36
C LYS A 182 10.38 25.72 0.97
N THR A 183 9.96 25.49 -0.28
CA THR A 183 8.62 25.83 -0.76
C THR A 183 7.55 24.88 -0.25
N LEU A 184 7.92 23.64 0.10
CA LEU A 184 7.00 22.59 0.53
C LEU A 184 6.48 22.80 1.95
N ARG A 185 5.17 22.72 2.12
CA ARG A 185 4.49 22.62 3.41
C ARG A 185 4.25 21.16 3.77
N ARG A 186 4.03 20.89 5.06
CA ARG A 186 3.68 19.55 5.55
C ARG A 186 2.48 18.97 4.82
N ALA A 187 1.45 19.80 4.61
CA ALA A 187 0.21 19.40 3.97
C ALA A 187 0.44 18.91 2.54
N ASP A 188 1.34 19.54 1.78
CA ASP A 188 1.65 19.15 0.40
C ASP A 188 2.19 17.72 0.37
N VAL A 189 3.16 17.41 1.25
CA VAL A 189 3.74 16.05 1.38
C VAL A 189 2.68 15.06 1.87
N ALA A 190 1.89 15.44 2.88
CA ALA A 190 0.87 14.57 3.46
C ALA A 190 -0.19 14.16 2.42
N ILE A 191 -0.60 15.06 1.54
CA ILE A 191 -1.56 14.77 0.46
C ILE A 191 -0.98 13.75 -0.52
N GLN A 192 0.28 13.89 -0.93
CA GLN A 192 0.89 12.93 -1.86
C GLN A 192 1.04 11.54 -1.23
N LEU A 193 1.48 11.47 0.03
CA LEU A 193 1.57 10.20 0.76
C LEU A 193 0.20 9.54 0.96
N GLU A 194 -0.86 10.33 1.15
CA GLU A 194 -2.23 9.83 1.25
C GLU A 194 -2.70 9.22 -0.09
N ARG A 195 -2.44 9.88 -1.22
CA ARG A 195 -2.76 9.37 -2.56
C ARG A 195 -2.10 8.00 -2.81
N ILE A 196 -0.81 7.88 -2.53
CA ILE A 196 -0.06 6.62 -2.66
C ILE A 196 -0.65 5.55 -1.73
N TYR A 197 -0.89 5.89 -0.47
CA TYR A 197 -1.44 4.95 0.51
C TYR A 197 -2.83 4.42 0.11
N GLN A 198 -3.76 5.29 -0.29
CA GLN A 198 -5.10 4.89 -0.67
C GLN A 198 -5.08 3.95 -1.87
N THR A 199 -4.29 4.28 -2.89
CA THR A 199 -4.17 3.46 -4.09
C THR A 199 -3.52 2.11 -3.80
N ARG A 200 -2.45 2.09 -3.01
CA ARG A 200 -1.80 0.84 -2.55
C ARG A 200 -2.77 -0.04 -1.76
N ASN A 201 -3.56 0.54 -0.85
CA ASN A 201 -4.54 -0.20 -0.06
C ASN A 201 -5.65 -0.78 -0.94
N ARG A 202 -6.11 0.00 -1.92
CA ARG A 202 -7.11 -0.41 -2.90
C ARG A 202 -6.65 -1.61 -3.74
N ILE A 203 -5.40 -1.57 -4.22
CA ILE A 203 -4.81 -2.71 -4.96
C ILE A 203 -4.72 -3.95 -4.08
N ALA A 204 -4.33 -3.80 -2.80
CA ALA A 204 -4.26 -4.92 -1.86
C ALA A 204 -5.64 -5.56 -1.58
N HIS A 205 -6.74 -4.83 -1.79
CA HIS A 205 -8.11 -5.34 -1.74
C HIS A 205 -8.66 -5.78 -3.11
N HIS A 206 -7.77 -5.91 -4.11
CA HIS A 206 -8.09 -6.28 -5.49
C HIS A 206 -9.12 -5.35 -6.15
N GLU A 207 -9.17 -4.09 -5.71
CA GLU A 207 -10.02 -3.07 -6.31
C GLU A 207 -9.31 -2.35 -7.46
N PRO A 208 -10.04 -1.99 -8.53
CA PRO A 208 -9.45 -1.39 -9.71
C PRO A 208 -8.97 0.05 -9.47
N VAL A 209 -7.90 0.42 -10.19
CA VAL A 209 -7.25 1.73 -10.16
C VAL A 209 -7.06 2.22 -11.59
N TYR A 210 -7.82 3.25 -11.99
CA TYR A 210 -7.77 3.87 -13.31
C TYR A 210 -8.27 5.33 -13.21
N GLY A 211 -8.24 6.07 -14.32
CA GLY A 211 -8.75 7.44 -14.38
C GLY A 211 -8.01 8.41 -13.46
N HIS A 212 -8.73 9.34 -12.82
CA HIS A 212 -8.15 10.36 -11.93
C HIS A 212 -7.30 9.74 -10.81
N ARG A 213 -7.75 8.62 -10.24
CA ARG A 213 -7.04 7.97 -9.13
C ARG A 213 -5.66 7.48 -9.56
N LEU A 214 -5.57 6.86 -10.73
CA LEU A 214 -4.29 6.43 -11.29
C LEU A 214 -3.40 7.64 -11.56
N HIS A 215 -3.95 8.67 -12.22
CA HIS A 215 -3.22 9.90 -12.53
C HIS A 215 -2.66 10.59 -11.28
N ASP A 216 -3.50 10.85 -10.27
CA ASP A 216 -3.10 11.46 -9.00
C ASP A 216 -2.02 10.64 -8.28
N THR A 217 -2.07 9.31 -8.41
CA THR A 217 -1.06 8.43 -7.79
C THR A 217 0.27 8.50 -8.53
N LEU A 218 0.25 8.57 -9.87
CA LEU A 218 1.46 8.76 -10.66
C LEU A 218 2.11 10.10 -10.34
N GLU A 219 1.33 11.19 -10.28
CA GLU A 219 1.85 12.50 -9.85
C GLU A 219 2.42 12.47 -8.43
N ALA A 220 1.75 11.76 -7.51
CA ALA A 220 2.24 11.62 -6.14
C ALA A 220 3.56 10.84 -6.06
N ILE A 221 3.71 9.78 -6.87
CA ILE A 221 4.96 9.01 -6.94
C ILE A 221 6.08 9.86 -7.53
N ASP A 222 5.83 10.54 -8.66
CA ASP A 222 6.81 11.44 -9.28
C ASP A 222 7.25 12.55 -8.31
N PHE A 223 6.30 13.13 -7.56
CA PHE A 223 6.59 14.09 -6.50
C PHE A 223 7.58 13.52 -5.48
N ILE A 224 7.39 12.29 -5.00
CA ILE A 224 8.31 11.70 -4.01
C ILE A 224 9.67 11.39 -4.64
N ILE A 225 9.69 10.78 -5.83
CA ILE A 225 10.90 10.41 -6.56
C ILE A 225 11.80 11.62 -6.80
N THR A 226 11.21 12.76 -7.16
CA THR A 226 11.94 13.97 -7.52
C THR A 226 12.37 14.84 -6.34
N ARG A 227 11.73 14.68 -5.17
CA ARG A 227 11.89 15.60 -4.03
C ARG A 227 12.45 14.96 -2.77
N LEU A 228 12.45 13.64 -2.63
CA LEU A 228 12.97 12.97 -1.44
C LEU A 228 14.47 13.29 -1.24
N GLY A 229 14.79 13.96 -0.13
CA GLY A 229 16.14 14.42 0.19
C GLY A 229 16.66 15.55 -0.71
N GLN A 230 15.82 16.16 -1.55
CA GLN A 230 16.25 17.20 -2.51
C GLN A 230 15.77 18.60 -2.12
N HIS A 231 16.64 19.59 -2.29
CA HIS A 231 16.30 21.02 -2.10
C HIS A 231 15.50 21.61 -3.27
N THR A 232 15.56 20.98 -4.44
CA THR A 232 14.85 21.37 -5.65
C THR A 232 14.47 20.11 -6.42
N PRO A 233 13.29 20.04 -7.04
CA PRO A 233 12.87 18.88 -7.83
C PRO A 233 13.91 18.51 -8.88
N CYS A 234 14.24 17.23 -8.95
CA CYS A 234 15.19 16.72 -9.93
C CYS A 234 14.77 15.31 -10.37
N HIS A 235 14.81 15.03 -11.67
CA HIS A 235 14.56 13.67 -12.19
C HIS A 235 15.84 12.80 -12.23
N ALA A 236 16.98 13.33 -11.79
CA ALA A 236 18.25 12.62 -11.73
C ALA A 236 18.62 12.15 -10.30
N THR A 237 17.64 12.08 -9.38
CA THR A 237 17.89 11.57 -8.02
C THR A 237 18.30 10.08 -8.05
N PRO A 238 19.02 9.58 -7.04
CA PRO A 238 19.31 8.15 -6.94
C PRO A 238 18.04 7.28 -6.96
N LEU A 239 16.94 7.75 -6.35
CA LEU A 239 15.66 7.05 -6.38
C LEU A 239 15.03 7.03 -7.78
N ALA A 240 15.12 8.14 -8.53
CA ALA A 240 14.65 8.20 -9.92
C ALA A 240 15.45 7.26 -10.82
N GLN A 241 16.77 7.21 -10.64
CA GLN A 241 17.64 6.30 -11.40
C GLN A 241 17.32 4.83 -11.08
N LEU A 242 17.13 4.50 -9.80
CA LEU A 242 16.77 3.16 -9.36
C LEU A 242 15.44 2.68 -9.96
N LEU A 243 14.48 3.58 -10.15
CA LEU A 243 13.14 3.28 -10.63
C LEU A 243 12.93 3.53 -12.12
N ALA A 244 13.97 3.90 -12.88
CA ALA A 244 13.80 4.40 -14.25
C ALA A 244 13.06 3.40 -15.17
N GLY A 245 13.40 2.11 -15.09
CA GLY A 245 12.79 1.07 -15.93
C GLY A 245 11.34 0.75 -15.56
N GLU A 246 11.07 0.59 -14.26
CA GLU A 246 9.73 0.37 -13.74
C GLU A 246 8.83 1.57 -13.99
N TRP A 247 9.36 2.79 -13.85
CA TRP A 247 8.63 4.03 -14.10
C TRP A 247 8.26 4.20 -15.58
N GLN A 248 9.19 3.88 -16.50
CA GLN A 248 8.91 3.87 -17.94
C GLN A 248 7.80 2.86 -18.27
N THR A 249 7.90 1.66 -17.71
CA THR A 249 6.90 0.59 -17.91
C THR A 249 5.53 1.03 -17.39
N LEU A 250 5.47 1.54 -16.16
CA LEU A 250 4.24 2.01 -15.52
C LEU A 250 3.58 3.14 -16.31
N SER A 251 4.38 4.09 -16.78
CA SER A 251 3.89 5.23 -17.58
C SER A 251 3.31 4.77 -18.92
N ALA A 252 3.97 3.82 -19.59
CA ALA A 252 3.49 3.24 -20.83
C ALA A 252 2.18 2.45 -20.63
N GLN A 253 2.10 1.62 -19.59
CA GLN A 253 0.89 0.86 -19.26
C GLN A 253 -0.27 1.79 -18.88
N ALA A 254 -0.03 2.83 -18.08
CA ALA A 254 -1.04 3.81 -17.69
C ALA A 254 -1.59 4.57 -18.90
N LYS A 255 -0.71 4.97 -19.84
CA LYS A 255 -1.12 5.58 -21.11
C LYS A 255 -1.95 4.62 -21.96
N GLY A 256 -1.51 3.37 -22.09
CA GLY A 256 -2.24 2.34 -22.83
C GLY A 256 -3.64 2.09 -22.25
N LEU A 257 -3.74 1.97 -20.92
CA LEU A 257 -5.01 1.82 -20.21
C LEU A 257 -5.94 3.03 -20.46
N ARG A 258 -5.41 4.25 -20.42
CA ARG A 258 -6.18 5.45 -20.71
C ARG A 258 -6.74 5.44 -22.14
N THR A 259 -5.91 5.11 -23.13
CA THR A 259 -6.34 4.99 -24.53
C THR A 259 -7.43 3.94 -24.70
N SER A 260 -7.30 2.77 -24.07
CA SER A 260 -8.34 1.72 -24.11
C SER A 260 -9.68 2.24 -23.57
N ILE A 261 -9.67 2.94 -22.43
CA ILE A 261 -10.88 3.50 -21.81
C ILE A 261 -11.52 4.57 -22.69
N ASP A 262 -10.72 5.48 -23.25
CA ASP A 262 -11.20 6.56 -24.10
C ASP A 262 -11.84 6.00 -25.38
N ALA A 263 -11.23 4.99 -26.00
CA ALA A 263 -11.78 4.33 -27.19
C ALA A 263 -13.12 3.65 -26.91
N MET A 264 -13.27 2.97 -25.76
CA MET A 264 -14.53 2.33 -25.37
C MET A 264 -15.62 3.37 -25.05
N SER A 265 -15.26 4.48 -24.42
CA SER A 265 -16.19 5.58 -24.11
C SER A 265 -16.72 6.24 -25.39
N GLN A 266 -15.85 6.42 -26.39
CA GLN A 266 -16.25 6.96 -27.70
C GLN A 266 -17.15 5.98 -28.46
N ALA A 267 -16.82 4.68 -28.49
CA ALA A 267 -17.64 3.65 -29.13
C ALA A 267 -19.06 3.55 -28.53
N SER A 268 -19.19 3.73 -27.21
CA SER A 268 -20.49 3.76 -26.54
C SER A 268 -21.31 5.01 -26.88
N SER A 269 -20.66 6.15 -27.17
CA SER A 269 -21.33 7.39 -27.57
C SER A 269 -21.78 7.43 -29.05
N THR A 270 -21.19 6.60 -29.91
CA THR A 270 -21.49 6.54 -31.35
C THR A 270 -22.60 5.56 -31.72
N LEU A 271 -23.13 4.79 -30.77
CA LEU A 271 -24.31 3.96 -31.01
C LEU A 271 -25.56 4.86 -31.12
N PRO A 272 -26.33 4.80 -32.23
CA PRO A 272 -27.54 5.60 -32.35
C PRO A 272 -28.50 5.21 -31.22
N THR A 273 -29.03 6.23 -30.54
CA THR A 273 -30.10 6.07 -29.56
C THR A 273 -31.34 5.62 -30.32
N GLU A 274 -31.55 4.31 -30.44
CA GLU A 274 -32.84 3.82 -30.94
C GLU A 274 -33.95 4.31 -30.00
N PRO A 275 -35.03 4.88 -30.53
CA PRO A 275 -36.16 5.29 -29.71
C PRO A 275 -36.75 4.04 -29.07
N ARG A 276 -36.83 4.06 -27.74
CA ARG A 276 -37.41 3.02 -26.89
C ARG A 276 -38.93 2.95 -27.17
N ALA A 277 -39.32 2.32 -28.26
CA ALA A 277 -40.70 2.09 -28.64
C ALA A 277 -41.09 0.62 -28.38
N LEU A 278 -42.24 0.45 -27.72
CA LEU A 278 -43.02 -0.77 -27.53
C LEU A 278 -42.52 -1.80 -26.49
N ALA A 279 -42.95 -1.59 -25.25
CA ALA A 279 -43.41 -2.67 -24.37
C ALA A 279 -44.52 -2.14 -23.45
N ALA A 280 -45.69 -1.89 -24.05
CA ALA A 280 -46.92 -1.60 -23.32
C ALA A 280 -48.03 -2.46 -23.91
N THR A 281 -48.05 -3.76 -23.61
CA THR A 281 -49.29 -4.56 -23.67
C THR A 281 -49.15 -5.84 -22.84
N VAL A 282 -50.21 -6.13 -22.07
CA VAL A 282 -50.58 -7.40 -21.43
C VAL A 282 -49.82 -7.78 -20.15
N VAL A 283 -50.39 -7.44 -18.98
CA VAL A 283 -51.00 -8.42 -18.05
C VAL A 283 -52.08 -7.69 -17.25
N ALA A 284 -53.32 -7.79 -17.74
CA ALA A 284 -54.52 -7.69 -16.93
C ALA A 284 -55.31 -8.95 -17.26
N ASP A 285 -55.19 -9.98 -16.43
CA ASP A 285 -56.28 -10.88 -16.05
C ASP A 285 -55.75 -12.08 -15.24
N GLN A 286 -56.31 -12.21 -14.04
CA GLN A 286 -56.72 -13.44 -13.32
C GLN A 286 -56.25 -13.48 -11.85
N LEU A 287 -57.24 -13.22 -11.00
CA LEU A 287 -57.66 -13.94 -9.79
C LEU A 287 -56.60 -14.73 -9.00
#